data_AF-A0AA48M9Y5-F1
#
_entry.id   AF-A0AA48M9Y5-F1
#
_cell.length_a   1.000
_cell.length_b   1.000
_cell.length_c   1.000
_cell.angle_alpha   90.00
_cell.angle_beta   90.00
_cell.angle_gamma   90.00
#
_symmetry.space_group_name_H-M   'P 1'
#
loop_
_entity.id
_entity.type
_entity.pdbx_description
1 polymer ?
#
loop_
_entity_poly.entity_id
_entity_poly.type
_entity_poly.pdbx_seq_one_letter_code
_entity_poly.pdbx_strand_id
1 'polypeptide(L)' 'MKRHQLFVDLKINKKTGPFSDHLREMIQTLEEDGYIDVEVHQVVKVDKGEYLIIFYVSSEE' A
#
# COMPACT_ATOMS: atom_id res chain seq x y z
N MET A 1 4.96 4.38 19.65
CA MET A 1 3.96 3.78 18.73
C MET A 1 2.88 4.79 18.37
N LYS A 2 3.20 5.66 17.43
CA LYS A 2 2.23 6.52 16.74
C LYS A 2 1.69 5.76 15.54
N ARG A 3 0.38 5.82 15.32
CA ARG A 3 -0.27 5.26 14.14
C ARG A 3 -0.40 6.35 13.07
N HIS A 4 0.06 6.06 11.87
CA HIS A 4 0.02 6.94 10.70
C HIS A 4 -0.89 6.37 9.62
N GLN A 5 -1.48 7.26 8.82
CA GLN A 5 -2.23 6.89 7.62
C GLN A 5 -1.39 7.27 6.40
N LEU A 6 -1.11 6.31 5.52
CA LEU A 6 -0.44 6.54 4.25
C LEU A 6 -1.43 6.39 3.11
N PHE A 7 -1.44 7.37 2.20
CA PHE A 7 -2.26 7.38 1.00
C PHE A 7 -1.37 7.08 -0.20
N VAL A 8 -1.62 5.98 -0.89
CA VAL A 8 -0.81 5.57 -2.04
C VAL A 8 -1.68 5.40 -3.26
N ASP A 9 -1.36 6.13 -4.31
CA ASP A 9 -1.97 5.97 -5.63
C ASP A 9 -1.18 4.94 -6.43
N LEU A 10 -1.83 3.82 -6.77
CA LEU A 10 -1.26 2.71 -7.50
C LEU A 10 -1.88 2.62 -8.90
N LYS A 11 -1.03 2.76 -9.91
CA LYS A 11 -1.38 2.58 -11.32
C LYS A 11 -0.81 1.28 -11.88
N ILE A 12 -1.70 0.31 -12.09
CA ILE A 12 -1.40 -1.03 -12.61
C ILE A 12 -1.60 -1.06 -14.12
N ASN A 13 -0.54 -1.40 -14.86
CA ASN A 13 -0.62 -1.66 -16.29
C ASN A 13 -1.05 -3.11 -16.55
N LYS A 14 -1.86 -3.37 -17.57
CA LYS A 14 -2.32 -4.75 -17.90
C LYS A 14 -1.20 -5.78 -18.16
N LYS A 15 0.04 -5.34 -18.32
CA LYS A 15 1.22 -6.20 -18.50
C LYS A 15 1.88 -6.62 -17.18
N THR A 16 1.53 -5.98 -16.07
CA THR A 16 2.07 -6.29 -14.75
C THR A 16 1.18 -7.33 -14.09
N GLY A 17 1.76 -8.19 -13.24
CA GLY A 17 1.10 -9.36 -12.65
C GLY A 17 -0.13 -9.07 -11.78
N PRO A 18 -0.66 -10.07 -11.07
CA PRO A 18 -1.80 -9.93 -10.17
C PRO A 18 -1.69 -8.70 -9.24
N PHE A 19 -2.80 -8.02 -8.99
CA PHE A 19 -2.87 -6.89 -8.04
C PHE A 19 -2.32 -7.25 -6.65
N SER A 20 -2.52 -8.50 -6.22
CA SER A 20 -1.99 -9.03 -4.95
C SER A 20 -0.47 -8.96 -4.85
N ASP A 21 0.23 -9.10 -5.97
CA ASP A 21 1.69 -9.12 -6.00
C ASP A 21 2.21 -7.68 -5.82
N HIS A 22 1.61 -6.71 -6.52
CA HIS A 22 1.89 -5.28 -6.32
C HIS A 22 1.63 -4.85 -4.88
N LEU A 23 0.50 -5.28 -4.30
CA LEU A 23 0.18 -4.94 -2.91
C LEU A 23 1.22 -5.50 -1.93
N ARG A 24 1.73 -6.71 -2.19
CA ARG A 24 2.76 -7.34 -1.36
C ARG A 24 4.10 -6.62 -1.49
N GLU A 25 4.51 -6.27 -2.71
CA GLU A 25 5.73 -5.48 -2.95
C GLU A 25 5.65 -4.14 -2.21
N MET A 26 4.50 -3.46 -2.27
CA MET A 26 4.30 -2.21 -1.54
C MET A 26 4.41 -2.36 -0.03
N ILE A 27 3.80 -3.41 0.55
CA ILE A 27 3.91 -3.68 1.99
C ILE A 27 5.37 -3.89 2.37
N GLN A 28 6.11 -4.68 1.59
CA GLN A 28 7.54 -4.91 1.83
C GLN A 28 8.35 -3.62 1.75
N THR A 29 8.09 -2.76 0.76
CA THR A 29 8.77 -1.45 0.67
C THR A 29 8.49 -0.58 1.89
N LEU A 30 7.25 -0.56 2.39
CA LEU A 30 6.91 0.20 3.61
C LEU A 30 7.61 -0.37 4.84
N GLU A 31 7.73 -1.70 4.95
CA GLU A 31 8.49 -2.34 6.02
C GLU A 31 9.99 -2.02 5.94
N GLU A 32 10.56 -1.99 4.73
CA GLU A 32 11.96 -1.60 4.48
C GLU A 32 12.22 -0.12 4.82
N ASP A 33 11.23 0.75 4.65
CA ASP A 33 11.27 2.16 5.04
C ASP A 33 11.17 2.37 6.56
N GLY A 34 11.02 1.31 7.36
CA GLY A 34 11.00 1.34 8.82
C GLY A 34 9.60 1.46 9.44
N TYR A 35 8.55 1.30 8.64
CA TYR A 35 7.20 1.14 9.18
C TYR A 35 6.99 -0.29 9.70
N ILE A 36 6.32 -0.40 10.83
CA ILE A 36 5.88 -1.67 11.42
C ILE A 36 4.35 -1.73 11.43
N ASP A 37 3.76 -2.91 11.52
CA ASP A 37 2.30 -3.13 11.49
C ASP A 37 1.61 -2.50 10.26
N VAL A 38 2.14 -2.75 9.06
CA VAL A 38 1.59 -2.25 7.80
C VAL A 38 0.29 -3.01 7.46
N GLU A 39 -0.84 -2.35 7.65
CA GLU A 39 -2.17 -2.90 7.38
C GLU A 39 -2.86 -2.14 6.24
N VAL A 40 -3.41 -2.87 5.28
CA VAL A 40 -4.26 -2.28 4.24
C VAL A 40 -5.62 -1.96 4.85
N HIS A 41 -5.92 -0.68 5.01
CA HIS A 41 -7.20 -0.23 5.56
C HIS A 41 -8.29 -0.20 4.50
N GLN A 42 -7.98 0.38 3.34
CA GLN A 42 -8.96 0.55 2.27
C GLN A 42 -8.30 0.48 0.90
N VAL A 43 -8.99 -0.12 -0.05
CA VAL A 43 -8.63 -0.10 -1.48
C VAL A 43 -9.82 0.48 -2.25
N VAL A 44 -9.59 1.61 -2.92
CA VAL A 44 -10.59 2.30 -3.73
C VAL A 44 -10.13 2.25 -5.18
N LYS A 45 -10.94 1.63 -6.05
CA LYS A 45 -10.68 1.67 -7.50
C LYS A 45 -11.15 3.02 -8.06
N VAL A 46 -10.22 3.79 -8.59
CA VAL A 46 -10.49 5.15 -9.12
C VAL A 46 -10.85 5.07 -10.60
N ASP A 47 -10.08 4.33 -11.39
CA ASP A 47 -10.33 4.11 -12.81
C ASP A 47 -9.80 2.73 -13.27
N LYS A 48 -9.73 2.49 -14.58
CA LYS A 48 -9.27 1.24 -15.19
C LYS A 48 -7.78 1.02 -14.95
N GLY A 49 -7.49 0.33 -13.85
CA GLY A 49 -6.13 -0.01 -13.44
C GLY A 49 -5.54 0.99 -12.44
N GLU A 50 -6.30 1.98 -11.98
CA GLU A 50 -5.87 2.95 -10.98
C GLU A 50 -6.60 2.71 -9.66
N TYR A 51 -5.83 2.67 -8.57
CA TYR A 51 -6.28 2.30 -7.24
C TYR A 51 -5.67 3.24 -6.21
N LEU A 52 -6.52 3.87 -5.41
CA LEU A 52 -6.09 4.53 -4.19
C LEU A 52 -6.10 3.49 -3.05
N ILE A 53 -4.95 3.29 -2.42
CA ILE A 53 -4.80 2.37 -1.29
C ILE A 53 -4.45 3.20 -0.05
N ILE A 54 -5.18 2.97 1.03
CA ILE A 54 -4.95 3.59 2.32
C ILE A 54 -4.34 2.53 3.23
N PHE A 55 -3.13 2.80 3.72
CA PHE A 55 -2.46 1.96 4.71
C PHE A 55 -2.54 2.60 6.09
N TYR A 56 -2.70 1.75 7.08
CA TYR A 56 -2.40 2.09 8.46
C TYR A 56 -1.05 1.50 8.80
N VAL A 57 -0.16 2.35 9.29
CA VAL A 57 1.20 1.95 9.64
C VAL A 57 1.54 2.47 11.03
N SER A 58 2.43 1.78 11.71
CA SER A 58 3.05 2.23 12.95
C SER A 58 4.55 2.46 12.69
N SER A 59 5.20 3.23 13.54
CA SER A 59 6.67 3.28 13.61
C SER A 59 7.12 3.13 15.06
N GLU A 60 8.35 2.65 15.26
CA GLU A 60 8.95 2.49 16.59
C GLU A 60 9.33 3.84 17.25
N GLU A 61 9.10 4.98 16.59
CA GLU A 61 9.32 6.32 17.15
C GLU A 61 8.46 6.65 18.41
#